data_AF-A0A895YQH0-F1
#
_entry.id   AF-A0A895YQH0-F1
#
_cell.length_a   1.000
_cell.length_b   1.000
_cell.length_c   1.000
_cell.angle_alpha   90.00
_cell.angle_beta   90.00
_cell.angle_gamma   90.00
#
_symmetry.space_group_name_H-M   'P 1'
#
loop_
_entity.id
_entity.type
_entity.pdbx_description
1 polymer ?
#
loop_
_entity_poly.entity_id
_entity_poly.type
_entity_poly.pdbx_seq_one_letter_code
_entity_poly.pdbx_strand_id
1 'polypeptide(L)'
;MTDPLQQLSSQFAGLWVRRESAYGQVFVGRDSLGVEVTIAVLSATAAADPTLRNAFAESVWQRSVGSESSRAIVYAADLHAPLPWAAVRVAGAEPGAEQLLDDLPGVAPTSPLGYPVLQQPGPDSAPPAPSSGAPSTPGFGAGPGFAPAPAFSSSSPTSGTTPTPTFSSPPTASGQQWPSPAPPSTGGRGGGALPWLLGLGGAAMVVVLVVVGSVIGLRLLDRDSGEQPREPVAGPTFAPTVTPDPDPAPTETSGGDELELRPVEQLDLFGPQNFGRADETYTMQLNGFPFAFRTPIDWDCFGGTFEPRPDDPAWSCRGDAGAGQRVDVLLLECERGCDSEERAELLDVWLDQPEAAVSPPGWPNIIYVEQDSNSRDNYDIDLSHFIADPAGGGSELEWMVGVYVESPHDTVDDVIKILNDIISQTA
;
A
#
# COMPACT_ATOMS: atom_id res chain seq x y z
N MET A 1 10.99 26.48 5.32
CA MET A 1 11.54 25.12 5.53
C MET A 1 10.61 24.44 6.49
N THR A 2 9.99 23.34 6.08
CA THR A 2 9.11 22.54 6.96
C THR A 2 9.98 21.85 7.99
N ASP A 3 9.63 21.97 9.27
CA ASP A 3 10.29 21.22 10.35
C ASP A 3 9.81 19.76 10.29
N PRO A 4 10.71 18.76 10.10
CA PRO A 4 10.35 17.35 10.13
C PRO A 4 9.55 16.95 11.36
N LEU A 5 9.87 17.53 12.53
CA LEU A 5 9.16 17.22 13.78
C LEU A 5 7.69 17.65 13.72
N GLN A 6 7.41 18.80 13.11
CA GLN A 6 6.04 19.27 12.96
C GLN A 6 5.23 18.31 12.07
N GLN A 7 5.81 17.87 10.96
CA GLN A 7 5.17 16.92 10.04
C GLN A 7 4.86 15.57 10.70
N LEU A 8 5.80 15.05 11.51
CA LEU A 8 5.68 13.75 12.16
C LEU A 8 4.83 13.78 13.45
N SER A 9 4.73 14.93 14.12
CA SER A 9 4.07 15.05 15.43
C SER A 9 2.56 14.75 15.44
N SER A 10 1.91 14.76 14.27
CA SER A 10 0.50 14.35 14.13
C SER A 10 0.31 12.84 14.23
N GLN A 11 1.33 12.04 13.91
CA GLN A 11 1.26 10.58 13.85
C GLN A 11 2.09 9.88 14.93
N PHE A 12 3.14 10.53 15.43
CA PHE A 12 4.10 9.92 16.34
C PHE A 12 4.33 10.75 17.61
N ALA A 13 4.43 10.05 18.73
CA ALA A 13 4.68 10.64 20.03
C ALA A 13 6.14 10.47 20.46
N GLY A 14 6.64 11.44 21.22
CA GLY A 14 7.96 11.39 21.84
C GLY A 14 9.07 11.25 20.82
N LEU A 15 9.07 12.06 19.77
CA LEU A 15 10.08 12.01 18.71
C LEU A 15 11.44 12.56 19.20
N TRP A 16 12.53 11.84 18.91
CA TRP A 16 13.89 12.36 19.00
C TRP A 16 14.76 11.88 17.85
N VAL A 17 15.75 12.70 17.46
CA VAL A 17 16.71 12.33 16.40
C VAL A 17 17.64 11.25 16.92
N ARG A 18 17.73 10.13 16.21
CA ARG A 18 18.67 9.04 16.46
C ARG A 18 19.92 9.15 15.59
N ARG A 19 19.77 9.52 14.32
CA ARG A 19 20.86 9.63 13.34
C ARG A 19 20.59 10.76 12.36
N GLU A 20 21.65 11.45 11.96
CA GLU A 20 21.62 12.41 10.85
C GLU A 20 22.59 11.94 9.77
N SER A 21 22.20 12.14 8.51
CA SER A 21 23.01 11.85 7.33
C SER A 21 22.92 12.99 6.31
N ALA A 22 23.69 12.92 5.23
CA ALA A 22 23.57 13.87 4.13
C ALA A 22 22.19 13.81 3.44
N TYR A 23 21.53 12.64 3.48
CA TYR A 23 20.27 12.38 2.80
C TYR A 23 19.06 12.65 3.67
N GLY A 24 19.20 12.70 5.00
CA GLY A 24 18.04 12.82 5.87
C GLY A 24 18.34 12.65 7.35
N GLN A 25 17.28 12.50 8.13
CA GLN A 25 17.32 12.24 9.56
C GLN A 25 16.52 10.97 9.86
N VAL A 26 16.98 10.21 10.84
CA VAL A 26 16.24 9.10 11.42
C VAL A 26 15.81 9.49 12.81
N PHE A 27 14.50 9.45 13.04
CA PHE A 27 13.88 9.68 14.34
C PHE A 27 13.54 8.34 15.00
N VAL A 28 13.47 8.36 16.32
CA VAL A 28 12.79 7.32 17.11
C VAL A 28 11.58 7.98 17.76
N GLY A 29 10.48 7.26 17.82
CA GLY A 29 9.26 7.68 18.50
C GLY A 29 8.38 6.49 18.84
N ARG A 30 7.10 6.78 19.11
CA ARG A 30 6.07 5.77 19.30
C ARG A 30 4.87 6.05 18.41
N ASP A 31 4.27 5.01 17.87
CA ASP A 31 3.00 5.10 17.15
C ASP A 31 1.80 5.27 18.10
N SER A 32 0.59 5.32 17.55
CA SER A 32 -0.68 5.44 18.29
C SER A 32 -0.93 4.28 19.27
N LEU A 33 -0.33 3.12 19.03
CA LEU A 33 -0.40 1.93 19.88
C LEU A 33 0.68 1.93 20.98
N GLY A 34 1.56 2.93 20.99
CA GLY A 34 2.68 3.02 21.92
C GLY A 34 3.86 2.11 21.57
N VAL A 35 3.88 1.51 20.37
CA VAL A 35 4.96 0.66 19.88
C VAL A 35 6.13 1.55 19.43
N GLU A 36 7.36 1.16 19.78
CA GLU A 36 8.55 1.90 19.36
C GLU A 36 8.81 1.74 17.86
N VAL A 37 9.04 2.88 17.20
CA VAL A 37 9.23 2.96 15.76
C VAL A 37 10.44 3.82 15.44
N THR A 38 11.10 3.50 14.33
CA THR A 38 12.14 4.34 13.73
C THR A 38 11.61 4.92 12.44
N ILE A 39 11.89 6.20 12.17
CA ILE A 39 11.28 6.95 11.07
C ILE A 39 12.40 7.61 10.28
N ALA A 40 12.57 7.22 9.02
CA ALA A 40 13.48 7.88 8.09
C ALA A 40 12.75 9.03 7.41
N VAL A 41 13.37 10.21 7.40
CA VAL A 41 12.86 11.41 6.72
C VAL A 41 13.93 11.95 5.80
N LEU A 42 13.61 12.14 4.52
CA LEU A 42 14.53 12.78 3.58
C LEU A 42 14.78 14.26 3.95
N SER A 43 16.02 14.71 3.77
CA SER A 43 16.37 16.12 3.90
C SER A 43 15.70 16.93 2.80
N ALA A 44 15.50 18.24 3.01
CA ALA A 44 14.91 19.10 1.98
C ALA A 44 15.71 19.07 0.65
N THR A 45 17.03 18.93 0.72
CA THR A 45 17.89 18.82 -0.47
C THR A 45 17.68 17.49 -1.18
N ALA A 46 17.63 16.37 -0.44
CA ALA A 46 17.41 15.05 -1.02
C ALA A 46 15.98 14.89 -1.57
N ALA A 47 14.98 15.44 -0.88
CA ALA A 47 13.58 15.44 -1.31
C ALA A 47 13.34 16.26 -2.59
N ALA A 48 14.17 17.27 -2.86
CA ALA A 48 14.14 18.07 -4.08
C ALA A 48 14.82 17.40 -5.28
N ASP A 49 15.59 16.32 -5.07
CA ASP A 49 16.20 15.53 -6.14
C ASP A 49 15.26 14.35 -6.51
N PRO A 50 14.65 14.34 -7.71
CA PRO A 50 13.76 13.27 -8.14
C PRO A 50 14.40 11.88 -8.10
N THR A 51 15.70 11.79 -8.36
CA THR A 51 16.44 10.51 -8.37
C THR A 51 16.49 9.91 -6.96
N LEU A 52 16.79 10.74 -5.96
CA LEU A 52 16.85 10.30 -4.57
C LEU A 52 15.45 10.03 -4.00
N ARG A 53 14.45 10.81 -4.40
CA ARG A 53 13.06 10.58 -4.02
C ARG A 53 12.55 9.23 -4.52
N ASN A 54 12.81 8.91 -5.79
CA ASN A 54 12.43 7.62 -6.38
C ASN A 54 13.22 6.47 -5.75
N ALA A 55 14.51 6.63 -5.48
CA ALA A 55 15.31 5.61 -4.79
C ALA A 55 14.83 5.34 -3.36
N PHE A 56 14.38 6.38 -2.64
CA PHE A 56 13.79 6.23 -1.31
C PHE A 56 12.43 5.50 -1.38
N ALA A 57 11.57 5.88 -2.32
CA ALA A 57 10.30 5.20 -2.57
C ALA A 57 10.49 3.71 -2.89
N GLU A 58 11.46 3.39 -3.75
CA GLU A 58 11.81 2.01 -4.10
C GLU A 58 12.33 1.22 -2.88
N SER A 59 13.22 1.81 -2.07
CA SER A 59 13.70 1.17 -0.83
C SER A 59 12.56 0.90 0.16
N VAL A 60 11.61 1.83 0.26
CA VAL A 60 10.39 1.67 1.06
C VAL A 60 9.52 0.53 0.53
N TRP A 61 9.30 0.47 -0.79
CA TRP A 61 8.51 -0.58 -1.43
C TRP A 61 9.11 -1.97 -1.21
N GLN A 62 10.43 -2.12 -1.45
CA GLN A 62 11.17 -3.37 -1.25
C GLN A 62 11.22 -3.87 0.20
N ARG A 63 10.76 -3.07 1.15
CA ARG A 63 10.73 -3.38 2.59
C ARG A 63 9.32 -3.26 3.18
N SER A 64 8.31 -3.05 2.35
CA SER A 64 6.91 -3.03 2.75
C SER A 64 6.40 -4.47 2.92
N VAL A 65 5.37 -4.67 3.74
CA VAL A 65 4.81 -6.01 4.01
C VAL A 65 4.50 -6.71 2.66
N GLY A 66 5.07 -7.89 2.44
CA GLY A 66 5.00 -8.64 1.17
C GLY A 66 6.38 -8.91 0.54
N SER A 67 7.38 -8.07 0.82
CA SER A 67 8.78 -8.36 0.56
C SER A 67 9.35 -9.23 1.68
N GLU A 68 10.01 -10.36 1.36
CA GLU A 68 10.74 -11.29 2.26
C GLU A 68 10.54 -11.13 3.79
N SER A 69 9.95 -12.15 4.44
CA SER A 69 9.61 -12.23 5.89
C SER A 69 10.75 -12.00 6.91
N SER A 70 11.98 -11.74 6.48
CA SER A 70 13.18 -11.64 7.33
C SER A 70 13.72 -10.22 7.51
N ARG A 71 13.02 -9.19 7.04
CA ARG A 71 13.47 -7.78 7.13
C ARG A 71 12.48 -6.91 7.90
N ALA A 72 13.01 -5.88 8.56
CA ALA A 72 12.20 -4.89 9.25
C ALA A 72 11.20 -4.22 8.29
N ILE A 73 9.92 -4.33 8.64
CA ILE A 73 8.82 -4.01 7.74
C ILE A 73 8.42 -2.54 7.87
N VAL A 74 8.36 -1.84 6.74
CA VAL A 74 7.75 -0.51 6.66
C VAL A 74 6.25 -0.68 6.91
N TYR A 75 5.71 0.00 7.91
CA TYR A 75 4.30 -0.10 8.28
C TYR A 75 3.51 1.18 8.00
N ALA A 76 4.19 2.31 7.86
CA ALA A 76 3.57 3.58 7.48
C ALA A 76 4.58 4.40 6.67
N ALA A 77 4.10 5.12 5.66
CA ALA A 77 4.93 6.03 4.87
C ALA A 77 4.07 7.13 4.24
N ASP A 78 4.69 8.28 3.98
CA ASP A 78 4.14 9.30 3.11
C ASP A 78 5.27 9.77 2.19
N LEU A 79 5.24 9.25 0.97
CA LEU A 79 6.23 9.53 -0.07
C LEU A 79 5.91 10.83 -0.83
N HIS A 80 4.72 11.41 -0.62
CA HIS A 80 4.24 12.63 -1.25
C HIS A 80 4.43 13.87 -0.38
N ALA A 81 4.65 13.69 0.92
CA ALA A 81 4.98 14.76 1.87
C ALA A 81 6.07 15.72 1.34
N PRO A 82 6.07 17.00 1.80
CA PRO A 82 7.14 17.94 1.48
C PRO A 82 8.54 17.39 1.81
N LEU A 83 8.63 16.60 2.89
CA LEU A 83 9.79 15.79 3.23
C LEU A 83 9.33 14.31 3.29
N PRO A 84 9.57 13.52 2.24
CA PRO A 84 9.17 12.11 2.21
C PRO A 84 9.70 11.34 3.41
N TRP A 85 8.85 10.48 3.99
CA TRP A 85 9.21 9.71 5.16
C TRP A 85 8.61 8.31 5.15
N ALA A 86 9.24 7.42 5.91
CA ALA A 86 8.76 6.06 6.15
C ALA A 86 9.13 5.60 7.55
N ALA A 87 8.20 4.91 8.21
CA ALA A 87 8.32 4.39 9.55
C ALA A 87 8.41 2.86 9.55
N VAL A 88 9.34 2.35 10.35
CA VAL A 88 9.65 0.92 10.50
C VAL A 88 9.49 0.56 11.97
N ARG A 89 8.72 -0.50 12.24
CA ARG A 89 8.59 -1.08 13.59
C ARG A 89 9.87 -1.85 13.91
N VAL A 90 10.50 -1.53 15.03
CA VAL A 90 11.77 -2.16 15.42
C VAL A 90 11.47 -3.45 16.20
N ALA A 91 11.70 -4.60 15.58
CA ALA A 91 11.65 -5.89 16.24
C ALA A 91 13.03 -6.27 16.81
N GLY A 92 13.29 -5.88 18.06
CA GLY A 92 14.51 -6.28 18.76
C GLY A 92 15.78 -5.54 18.30
N ALA A 93 16.78 -6.29 17.82
CA ALA A 93 18.11 -5.75 17.47
C ALA A 93 18.29 -5.48 15.97
N GLU A 94 17.22 -5.58 15.18
CA GLU A 94 17.27 -5.39 13.74
C GLU A 94 17.50 -3.92 13.36
N PRO A 95 18.12 -3.65 12.18
CA PRO A 95 18.21 -2.31 11.64
C PRO A 95 16.80 -1.74 11.43
N GLY A 96 16.55 -0.53 11.93
CA GLY A 96 15.28 0.15 11.76
C GLY A 96 15.24 0.90 10.43
N ALA A 97 14.57 2.05 10.40
CA ALA A 97 14.46 2.91 9.23
C ALA A 97 15.81 3.48 8.75
N GLU A 98 16.91 3.31 9.49
CA GLU A 98 18.26 3.69 9.03
C GLU A 98 18.62 3.07 7.69
N GLN A 99 18.21 1.82 7.48
CA GLN A 99 18.48 1.07 6.26
C GLN A 99 17.89 1.76 5.01
N LEU A 100 16.76 2.46 5.15
CA LEU A 100 16.10 3.16 4.04
C LEU A 100 16.94 4.32 3.51
N LEU A 101 17.73 4.95 4.39
CA LEU A 101 18.66 6.01 3.99
C LEU A 101 20.01 5.45 3.55
N ASP A 102 20.44 4.30 4.08
CA ASP A 102 21.71 3.66 3.72
C ASP A 102 21.67 3.02 2.32
N ASP A 103 20.49 2.63 1.84
CA ASP A 103 20.27 2.06 0.51
C ASP A 103 20.29 3.11 -0.62
N LEU A 104 20.33 4.41 -0.28
CA LEU A 104 20.33 5.48 -1.28
C LEU A 104 21.65 5.54 -2.07
N PRO A 105 21.59 5.79 -3.40
CA PRO A 105 22.78 5.81 -4.24
C PRO A 105 23.75 6.91 -3.80
N GLY A 106 25.03 6.56 -3.70
CA GLY A 106 26.09 7.49 -3.28
C GLY A 106 26.33 7.53 -1.77
N VAL A 107 25.63 6.73 -0.96
CA VAL A 107 26.03 6.46 0.42
C VAL A 107 27.26 5.54 0.40
N ALA A 108 28.41 6.05 0.81
CA ALA A 108 29.50 5.14 1.19
C ALA A 108 29.04 4.37 2.45
N PRO A 109 29.07 3.02 2.47
CA PRO A 109 28.59 2.25 3.60
C PRO A 109 29.31 2.71 4.87
N THR A 110 28.55 3.34 5.77
CA THR A 110 29.10 3.83 7.04
C THR A 110 29.12 2.65 7.99
N SER A 111 30.30 2.03 8.15
CA SER A 111 30.47 0.90 9.07
C SER A 111 29.89 1.25 10.46
N PRO A 112 28.96 0.44 10.99
CA PRO A 112 28.32 0.74 12.26
C PRO A 112 29.35 0.58 13.39
N LEU A 113 29.63 1.68 14.09
CA LEU A 113 30.32 1.73 15.39
C LEU A 113 31.72 1.09 15.46
N GLY A 114 32.69 1.71 14.80
CA GLY A 114 34.07 1.70 15.28
C GLY A 114 34.25 2.78 16.34
N TYR A 115 34.29 2.40 17.63
CA TYR A 115 34.96 3.24 18.63
C TYR A 115 36.35 3.62 18.10
N PRO A 116 36.83 4.87 18.29
CA PRO A 116 38.16 5.24 17.83
C PRO A 116 39.20 4.39 18.57
N VAL A 117 39.69 3.34 17.93
CA VAL A 117 40.94 2.70 18.33
C VAL A 117 42.00 3.73 18.05
N LEU A 118 42.58 4.31 19.11
CA LEU A 118 43.82 5.04 19.05
C LEU A 118 44.84 4.16 18.31
N GLN A 119 45.15 4.51 17.06
CA GLN A 119 46.24 3.89 16.31
C GLN A 119 47.53 4.13 17.09
N GLN A 120 48.00 3.07 17.72
CA GLN A 120 49.32 3.01 18.32
C GLN A 120 50.35 3.07 17.16
N PRO A 121 51.32 4.00 17.16
CA PRO A 121 52.29 4.11 16.08
C PRO A 121 53.22 2.89 16.11
N GLY A 122 53.12 2.03 15.11
CA GLY A 122 54.06 0.94 14.82
C GLY A 122 54.95 1.28 13.63
N PRO A 123 56.23 0.89 13.63
CA PRO A 123 57.28 1.56 12.87
C PRO A 123 57.42 1.09 11.41
N ASP A 124 57.81 2.05 10.57
CA ASP A 124 58.63 1.97 9.36
C ASP A 124 58.59 0.69 8.51
N SER A 125 58.06 0.82 7.28
CA SER A 125 58.48 -0.01 6.13
C SER A 125 58.27 0.73 4.79
N ALA A 126 59.38 1.31 4.33
CA ALA A 126 59.93 1.50 2.98
C ALA A 126 59.09 1.99 1.76
N PRO A 127 59.67 2.86 0.90
CA PRO A 127 59.01 3.47 -0.27
C PRO A 127 59.06 2.60 -1.56
N PRO A 128 58.18 2.87 -2.55
CA PRO A 128 58.16 2.16 -3.83
C PRO A 128 59.24 2.66 -4.82
N ALA A 129 59.79 1.74 -5.61
CA ALA A 129 60.74 2.00 -6.68
C ALA A 129 60.03 2.42 -8.00
N PRO A 130 60.67 3.25 -8.85
CA PRO A 130 60.12 3.63 -10.16
C PRO A 130 60.73 2.79 -11.29
N SER A 131 59.96 2.49 -12.35
CA SER A 131 60.56 2.18 -13.66
C SER A 131 59.71 2.62 -14.84
N SER A 132 60.39 3.39 -15.68
CA SER A 132 60.10 4.02 -16.97
C SER A 132 59.86 3.04 -18.14
N GLY A 133 59.17 3.50 -19.20
CA GLY A 133 59.41 2.98 -20.57
C GLY A 133 58.24 3.02 -21.57
N ALA A 134 58.18 4.05 -22.41
CA ALA A 134 57.50 4.09 -23.74
C ALA A 134 58.39 3.36 -24.81
N PRO A 135 58.11 3.25 -26.15
CA PRO A 135 57.13 3.99 -26.99
C PRO A 135 56.42 3.22 -28.16
N SER A 136 55.45 3.93 -28.76
CA SER A 136 54.89 4.01 -30.13
C SER A 136 55.17 2.95 -31.23
N THR A 137 54.13 2.57 -32.00
CA THR A 137 54.04 2.80 -33.47
C THR A 137 52.64 2.46 -34.06
N PRO A 138 52.24 3.05 -35.21
CA PRO A 138 50.89 2.99 -35.79
C PRO A 138 50.78 2.00 -36.98
N GLY A 139 49.57 1.47 -37.23
CA GLY A 139 49.29 0.57 -38.36
C GLY A 139 48.01 0.91 -39.09
N PHE A 140 48.16 1.26 -40.37
CA PHE A 140 47.14 1.58 -41.37
C PHE A 140 46.22 0.39 -41.71
N GLY A 141 44.99 0.68 -42.11
CA GLY A 141 44.10 -0.29 -42.75
C GLY A 141 42.89 0.37 -43.42
N ALA A 142 43.09 0.86 -44.64
CA ALA A 142 42.05 1.34 -45.55
C ALA A 142 41.26 0.16 -46.15
N GLY A 143 39.97 0.37 -46.45
CA GLY A 143 39.21 -0.50 -47.35
C GLY A 143 37.71 -0.21 -47.39
N PRO A 144 37.19 0.47 -48.43
CA PRO A 144 35.76 0.64 -48.68
C PRO A 144 35.22 -0.50 -49.57
N GLY A 145 33.99 -0.94 -49.33
CA GLY A 145 33.33 -1.99 -50.11
C GLY A 145 31.83 -1.75 -50.24
N PHE A 146 31.43 -1.42 -51.47
CA PHE A 146 30.08 -1.20 -51.99
C PHE A 146 29.12 -2.39 -51.76
N ALA A 147 27.81 -2.13 -51.59
CA ALA A 147 26.77 -2.33 -52.64
C ALA A 147 25.33 -2.19 -52.09
N PRO A 148 24.34 -1.82 -52.94
CA PRO A 148 23.00 -1.36 -52.54
C PRO A 148 21.87 -2.39 -52.67
N ALA A 149 20.73 -2.07 -52.02
CA ALA A 149 19.30 -2.36 -52.25
C ALA A 149 18.85 -3.57 -53.13
N PRO A 150 17.66 -4.12 -52.86
CA PRO A 150 16.50 -3.56 -53.55
C PRO A 150 15.24 -3.38 -52.70
N ALA A 151 14.45 -2.39 -53.14
CA ALA A 151 13.07 -2.14 -52.79
C ALA A 151 12.17 -3.34 -53.12
N PHE A 152 11.17 -3.59 -52.28
CA PHE A 152 9.99 -4.36 -52.67
C PHE A 152 8.75 -3.51 -52.57
N SER A 153 8.01 -3.60 -53.67
CA SER A 153 6.89 -2.78 -54.06
C SER A 153 5.61 -3.17 -53.34
N SER A 154 4.84 -2.13 -53.07
CA SER A 154 3.39 -2.12 -52.93
C SER A 154 2.67 -2.98 -53.98
N SER A 155 1.83 -3.92 -53.52
CA SER A 155 0.71 -4.44 -54.29
C SER A 155 -0.49 -4.74 -53.39
N SER A 156 -1.56 -4.00 -53.61
CA SER A 156 -2.97 -4.32 -53.37
C SER A 156 -3.71 -3.79 -54.62
N PRO A 157 -4.90 -4.26 -55.01
CA PRO A 157 -5.87 -5.06 -54.26
C PRO A 157 -6.35 -6.32 -55.02
N THR A 158 -7.01 -7.25 -54.32
CA THR A 158 -7.86 -8.25 -54.98
C THR A 158 -9.15 -8.40 -54.21
N SER A 159 -10.22 -7.92 -54.83
CA SER A 159 -11.61 -8.16 -54.46
C SER A 159 -11.92 -9.66 -54.55
N GLY A 160 -12.50 -10.23 -53.50
CA GLY A 160 -12.84 -11.65 -53.51
C GLY A 160 -13.73 -12.09 -52.35
N THR A 161 -15.04 -12.06 -52.60
CA THR A 161 -16.06 -13.02 -52.15
C THR A 161 -16.30 -13.19 -50.64
N THR A 162 -17.42 -12.62 -50.20
CA THR A 162 -18.11 -12.88 -48.92
C THR A 162 -18.63 -14.32 -48.88
N PRO A 163 -18.25 -15.16 -47.89
CA PRO A 163 -19.06 -16.31 -47.50
C PRO A 163 -20.05 -15.92 -46.41
N THR A 164 -21.31 -16.22 -46.65
CA THR A 164 -22.41 -16.15 -45.68
C THR A 164 -22.15 -17.13 -44.52
N PRO A 165 -22.11 -16.71 -43.25
CA PRO A 165 -22.10 -17.66 -42.15
C PRO A 165 -23.51 -18.22 -41.95
N THR A 166 -23.64 -19.53 -42.13
CA THR A 166 -24.79 -20.32 -41.69
C THR A 166 -24.77 -20.37 -40.17
N PHE A 167 -25.70 -19.69 -39.50
CA PHE A 167 -25.93 -19.83 -38.07
C PHE A 167 -26.50 -21.22 -37.76
N SER A 168 -25.64 -22.10 -37.26
CA SER A 168 -26.07 -23.30 -36.53
C SER A 168 -26.45 -22.90 -35.10
N SER A 169 -27.66 -23.21 -34.70
CA SER A 169 -28.16 -22.96 -33.34
C SER A 169 -27.31 -23.70 -32.29
N PRO A 170 -27.02 -23.10 -31.12
CA PRO A 170 -26.30 -23.78 -30.06
C PRO A 170 -27.14 -24.91 -29.44
N PRO A 171 -26.53 -26.03 -29.04
CA PRO A 171 -27.22 -27.08 -28.30
C PRO A 171 -27.65 -26.56 -26.92
N THR A 172 -28.90 -26.84 -26.56
CA THR A 172 -29.45 -26.66 -25.21
C THR A 172 -28.56 -27.37 -24.19
N ALA A 173 -27.81 -26.59 -23.39
CA ALA A 173 -27.08 -27.11 -22.25
C ALA A 173 -28.09 -27.59 -21.19
N SER A 174 -28.17 -28.91 -21.03
CA SER A 174 -28.80 -29.56 -19.89
C SER A 174 -28.17 -29.08 -18.60
N GLY A 175 -29.00 -28.62 -17.66
CA GLY A 175 -28.57 -28.08 -16.38
C GLY A 175 -27.66 -29.05 -15.60
N GLN A 176 -26.48 -28.56 -15.24
CA GLN A 176 -25.71 -29.13 -14.14
C GLN A 176 -26.21 -28.52 -12.84
N GLN A 177 -26.93 -29.32 -12.07
CA GLN A 177 -27.13 -29.07 -10.64
C GLN A 177 -25.80 -29.33 -9.93
N TRP A 178 -25.27 -28.31 -9.27
CA TRP A 178 -24.20 -28.47 -8.29
C TRP A 178 -24.70 -29.36 -7.13
N PRO A 179 -23.97 -30.41 -6.73
CA PRO A 179 -24.35 -31.20 -5.57
C PRO A 179 -24.11 -30.40 -4.30
N SER A 180 -25.17 -30.16 -3.53
CA SER A 180 -25.08 -29.62 -2.17
C SER A 180 -24.24 -30.56 -1.28
N PRO A 181 -23.29 -30.05 -0.47
CA PRO A 181 -22.58 -30.88 0.49
C PRO A 181 -23.55 -31.38 1.57
N ALA A 182 -23.55 -32.69 1.80
CA ALA A 182 -24.35 -33.34 2.83
C ALA A 182 -23.86 -32.91 4.23
N PRO A 183 -24.77 -32.78 5.22
CA PRO A 183 -24.38 -32.44 6.59
C PRO A 183 -23.53 -33.55 7.22
N PRO A 184 -22.57 -33.20 8.11
CA PRO A 184 -21.69 -34.18 8.72
C PRO A 184 -22.48 -35.16 9.60
N SER A 185 -22.27 -36.44 9.33
CA SER A 185 -22.83 -37.56 10.07
C SER A 185 -22.23 -37.63 11.48
N THR A 186 -23.07 -37.33 12.47
CA THR A 186 -22.85 -37.71 13.86
C THR A 186 -22.93 -39.22 14.06
N GLY A 187 -21.82 -39.83 14.50
CA GLY A 187 -21.78 -41.16 15.12
C GLY A 187 -20.57 -42.00 14.68
N GLY A 188 -19.76 -42.59 15.56
CA GLY A 188 -19.77 -42.65 17.01
C GLY A 188 -18.64 -43.55 17.54
N ARG A 189 -18.39 -43.41 18.85
CA ARG A 189 -17.95 -44.43 19.83
C ARG A 189 -16.94 -45.53 19.43
N GLY A 190 -15.79 -45.46 20.08
CA GLY A 190 -14.93 -46.57 20.52
C GLY A 190 -13.58 -45.99 20.94
N GLY A 191 -13.17 -45.89 22.19
CA GLY A 191 -13.16 -46.93 23.22
C GLY A 191 -11.69 -47.32 23.45
N GLY A 192 -10.99 -46.63 24.36
CA GLY A 192 -9.62 -46.93 24.75
C GLY A 192 -9.20 -46.09 25.96
N ALA A 193 -8.73 -46.76 27.01
CA ALA A 193 -8.71 -46.29 28.38
C ALA A 193 -7.31 -45.90 28.90
N LEU A 194 -7.27 -44.87 29.78
CA LEU A 194 -6.37 -44.63 30.95
C LEU A 194 -4.85 -44.37 30.70
N PRO A 195 -4.07 -43.77 31.65
CA PRO A 195 -4.42 -42.96 32.84
C PRO A 195 -3.51 -41.72 33.18
N TRP A 196 -4.12 -40.73 33.87
CA TRP A 196 -3.72 -40.00 35.10
C TRP A 196 -2.27 -39.50 35.38
N LEU A 197 -2.20 -38.27 35.94
CA LEU A 197 -1.17 -37.68 36.85
C LEU A 197 -0.16 -36.64 36.30
N LEU A 198 -0.62 -35.42 36.01
CA LEU A 198 0.08 -34.13 36.25
C LEU A 198 -1.01 -33.03 36.23
N GLY A 199 -1.38 -32.31 37.29
CA GLY A 199 -0.75 -32.08 38.57
C GLY A 199 -0.89 -30.60 38.94
N LEU A 200 -2.09 -30.21 39.42
CA LEU A 200 -2.44 -29.24 40.49
C LEU A 200 -1.48 -28.08 40.92
N GLY A 201 -0.54 -27.62 40.09
CA GLY A 201 0.40 -26.54 40.42
C GLY A 201 -0.02 -25.14 39.94
N GLY A 202 -0.93 -25.03 38.97
CA GLY A 202 -1.22 -23.75 38.30
C GLY A 202 -2.18 -22.82 39.04
N ALA A 203 -3.14 -23.35 39.81
CA ALA A 203 -4.23 -22.54 40.35
C ALA A 203 -3.80 -21.62 41.52
N ALA A 204 -2.76 -21.98 42.27
CA ALA A 204 -2.27 -21.15 43.38
C ALA A 204 -1.46 -19.93 42.92
N MET A 205 -0.80 -19.99 41.76
CA MET A 205 0.04 -18.90 41.26
C MET A 205 -0.81 -17.74 40.68
N VAL A 206 -1.95 -18.05 40.09
CA VAL A 206 -2.88 -17.05 39.52
C VAL A 206 -3.49 -16.18 40.63
N VAL A 207 -3.83 -16.76 41.79
CA VAL A 207 -4.42 -15.99 42.90
C VAL A 207 -3.41 -15.00 43.52
N VAL A 208 -2.12 -15.36 43.58
CA VAL A 208 -1.08 -14.45 44.10
C VAL A 208 -0.83 -13.27 43.15
N LEU A 209 -0.85 -13.48 41.83
CA LEU A 209 -0.67 -12.41 40.85
C LEU A 209 -1.84 -11.41 40.84
N VAL A 210 -3.07 -11.89 41.01
CA VAL A 210 -4.26 -11.00 41.08
C VAL A 210 -4.24 -10.12 42.34
N VAL A 211 -3.78 -10.65 43.48
CA VAL A 211 -3.67 -9.85 44.73
C VAL A 211 -2.54 -8.81 44.65
N VAL A 212 -1.39 -9.14 44.06
CA VAL A 212 -0.27 -8.19 43.91
C VAL A 212 -0.61 -7.10 42.87
N GLY A 213 -1.27 -7.44 41.77
CA GLY A 213 -1.71 -6.47 40.76
C GLY A 213 -2.73 -5.46 41.30
N SER A 214 -3.63 -5.91 42.16
CA SER A 214 -4.67 -5.06 42.75
C SER A 214 -4.11 -3.97 43.69
N VAL A 215 -3.01 -4.25 44.39
CA VAL A 215 -2.38 -3.29 45.32
C VAL A 215 -1.59 -2.21 44.57
N ILE A 216 -1.03 -2.53 43.39
CA ILE A 216 -0.28 -1.57 42.57
C ILE A 216 -1.24 -0.66 41.78
N GLY A 217 -2.34 -1.19 41.26
CA GLY A 217 -3.36 -0.38 40.56
C GLY A 217 -4.00 0.68 41.45
N LEU A 218 -4.28 0.36 42.73
CA LEU A 218 -4.88 1.33 43.66
C LEU A 218 -3.93 2.47 44.07
N ARG A 219 -2.61 2.31 43.94
CA ARG A 219 -1.62 3.35 44.28
C ARG A 219 -1.33 4.32 43.13
N LEU A 220 -1.74 3.99 41.90
CA LEU A 220 -1.54 4.85 40.73
C LEU A 220 -2.72 5.80 40.46
N LEU A 221 -3.91 5.51 41.00
CA LEU A 221 -5.09 6.37 40.88
C LEU A 221 -5.14 7.52 41.92
N ASP A 222 -4.21 7.55 42.88
CA ASP A 222 -4.20 8.53 43.98
C ASP A 222 -3.29 9.75 43.71
N ARG A 223 -3.05 10.07 42.42
CA ARG A 223 -2.06 11.07 42.01
C ARG A 223 -2.58 12.23 41.18
N ASP A 224 -3.87 12.54 41.27
CA ASP A 224 -4.44 13.78 40.72
C ASP A 224 -5.06 14.63 41.83
N SER A 225 -4.29 15.59 42.33
CA SER A 225 -4.75 16.69 43.19
C SER A 225 -3.76 17.85 43.01
N GLY A 226 -3.99 18.61 41.95
CA GLY A 226 -3.25 19.81 41.59
C GLY A 226 -4.19 20.94 41.21
N GLU A 227 -5.02 21.36 42.16
CA GLU A 227 -5.85 22.57 42.09
C GLU A 227 -4.94 23.81 42.06
N GLN A 228 -4.98 24.59 40.97
CA GLN A 228 -4.34 25.91 40.91
C GLN A 228 -5.42 27.02 40.96
N PRO A 229 -5.34 27.96 41.92
CA PRO A 229 -6.27 29.09 42.01
C PRO A 229 -6.01 30.11 40.89
N ARG A 230 -7.06 30.49 40.15
CA ARG A 230 -7.03 31.66 39.26
C ARG A 230 -7.36 32.92 40.06
N GLU A 231 -6.40 33.83 40.16
CA GLU A 231 -6.62 35.21 40.61
C GLU A 231 -7.37 36.03 39.53
N PRO A 232 -8.25 36.97 39.92
CA PRO A 232 -8.92 37.87 38.99
C PRO A 232 -8.06 39.13 38.74
N VAL A 233 -7.60 39.31 37.50
CA VAL A 233 -6.94 40.57 37.06
C VAL A 233 -8.00 41.51 36.48
N ALA A 234 -8.08 42.71 37.07
CA ALA A 234 -8.96 43.79 36.68
C ALA A 234 -8.27 44.80 35.73
N GLY A 235 -8.99 45.22 34.69
CA GLY A 235 -8.83 46.48 33.94
C GLY A 235 -7.90 46.43 32.70
N PRO A 236 -8.01 47.37 31.73
CA PRO A 236 -8.79 48.62 31.73
C PRO A 236 -9.84 48.77 30.60
N THR A 237 -10.78 49.68 30.83
CA THR A 237 -11.77 50.22 29.88
C THR A 237 -11.09 50.93 28.70
N PHE A 238 -11.36 50.48 27.48
CA PHE A 238 -11.03 51.20 26.24
C PHE A 238 -12.30 51.81 25.60
N ALA A 239 -12.11 52.98 25.00
CA ALA A 239 -13.12 53.85 24.38
C ALA A 239 -13.81 53.21 23.15
N PRO A 240 -15.00 53.70 22.74
CA PRO A 240 -15.72 53.17 21.58
C PRO A 240 -14.98 53.48 20.26
N THR A 241 -14.44 52.43 19.64
CA THR A 241 -13.99 52.47 18.24
C THR A 241 -15.19 52.29 17.33
N VAL A 242 -15.38 53.25 16.41
CA VAL A 242 -16.38 53.25 15.35
C VAL A 242 -16.17 52.01 14.46
N THR A 243 -17.18 51.13 14.40
CA THR A 243 -17.21 49.95 13.54
C THR A 243 -17.39 50.39 12.08
N PRO A 244 -16.43 50.12 11.17
CA PRO A 244 -16.67 50.19 9.74
C PRO A 244 -17.58 49.01 9.33
N ASP A 245 -18.42 49.25 8.33
CA ASP A 245 -19.27 48.26 7.65
C ASP A 245 -18.54 46.92 7.46
N PRO A 246 -19.16 45.76 7.76
CA PRO A 246 -18.58 44.47 7.42
C PRO A 246 -18.50 44.35 5.90
N ASP A 247 -17.28 44.43 5.36
CA ASP A 247 -16.97 43.90 4.04
C ASP A 247 -17.50 42.46 3.99
N PRO A 248 -18.20 42.05 2.90
CA PRO A 248 -18.67 40.68 2.77
C PRO A 248 -17.47 39.75 2.92
N ALA A 249 -17.57 38.83 3.88
CA ALA A 249 -16.57 37.79 4.09
C ALA A 249 -16.28 37.14 2.73
N PRO A 250 -15.00 36.92 2.37
CA PRO A 250 -14.68 36.14 1.19
C PRO A 250 -15.39 34.80 1.35
N THR A 251 -16.30 34.50 0.43
CA THR A 251 -16.87 33.16 0.27
C THR A 251 -15.67 32.22 0.13
N GLU A 252 -15.41 31.43 1.16
CA GLU A 252 -14.51 30.29 1.03
C GLU A 252 -15.12 29.40 -0.05
N THR A 253 -14.51 29.43 -1.23
CA THR A 253 -14.72 28.42 -2.25
C THR A 253 -14.09 27.13 -1.74
N SER A 254 -14.72 26.50 -0.75
CA SER A 254 -14.59 25.07 -0.47
C SER A 254 -15.27 24.32 -1.60
N GLY A 255 -14.62 24.34 -2.77
CA GLY A 255 -15.09 23.74 -4.01
C GLY A 255 -14.11 22.67 -4.51
N GLY A 256 -13.47 21.96 -3.60
CA GLY A 256 -13.09 20.58 -3.89
C GLY A 256 -14.31 19.77 -3.53
N ASP A 257 -15.09 19.33 -4.52
CA ASP A 257 -16.18 18.38 -4.31
C ASP A 257 -15.57 17.14 -3.65
N GLU A 258 -15.74 17.03 -2.33
CA GLU A 258 -15.44 15.82 -1.58
C GLU A 258 -16.32 14.72 -2.21
N LEU A 259 -15.70 13.70 -2.79
CA LEU A 259 -16.44 12.65 -3.48
C LEU A 259 -17.18 11.85 -2.41
N GLU A 260 -18.48 12.05 -2.32
CA GLU A 260 -19.35 11.30 -1.43
C GLU A 260 -19.65 9.91 -2.01
N LEU A 261 -19.92 8.95 -1.14
CA LEU A 261 -20.45 7.64 -1.55
C LEU A 261 -21.75 7.84 -2.35
N ARG A 262 -21.82 7.26 -3.54
CA ARG A 262 -23.03 7.29 -4.34
C ARG A 262 -24.12 6.46 -3.66
N PRO A 263 -25.40 6.88 -3.68
CA PRO A 263 -26.52 6.10 -3.16
C PRO A 263 -26.89 4.97 -4.14
N VAL A 264 -26.00 4.00 -4.30
CA VAL A 264 -26.14 2.85 -5.20
C VAL A 264 -26.62 1.61 -4.44
N GLU A 265 -27.29 0.71 -5.16
CA GLU A 265 -27.58 -0.63 -4.66
C GLU A 265 -26.25 -1.41 -4.56
N GLN A 266 -26.06 -2.11 -3.45
CA GLN A 266 -24.87 -2.92 -3.26
C GLN A 266 -24.94 -4.20 -4.10
N LEU A 267 -23.81 -4.55 -4.70
CA LEU A 267 -23.64 -5.73 -5.52
C LEU A 267 -23.02 -6.86 -4.71
N ASP A 268 -23.70 -8.00 -4.69
CA ASP A 268 -23.32 -9.18 -3.90
C ASP A 268 -22.59 -10.19 -4.80
N LEU A 269 -21.56 -9.75 -5.54
CA LEU A 269 -20.93 -10.58 -6.57
C LEU A 269 -20.22 -11.80 -5.96
N PHE A 270 -19.51 -11.59 -4.86
CA PHE A 270 -18.73 -12.62 -4.16
C PHE A 270 -19.41 -13.13 -2.89
N GLY A 271 -20.74 -13.02 -2.85
CA GLY A 271 -21.56 -13.39 -1.69
C GLY A 271 -22.22 -12.19 -1.00
N PRO A 272 -23.05 -12.43 0.01
CA PRO A 272 -23.88 -11.41 0.67
C PRO A 272 -23.11 -10.49 1.62
N GLN A 273 -21.78 -10.59 1.65
CA GLN A 273 -20.92 -9.80 2.51
C GLN A 273 -20.88 -8.35 2.01
N ASN A 274 -21.63 -7.50 2.69
CA ASN A 274 -21.64 -6.06 2.47
C ASN A 274 -21.50 -5.33 3.79
N PHE A 275 -21.01 -4.09 3.72
CA PHE A 275 -21.08 -3.17 4.86
C PHE A 275 -22.54 -2.86 5.22
N GLY A 276 -22.96 -3.37 6.36
CA GLY A 276 -24.22 -3.06 7.01
C GLY A 276 -24.13 -1.81 7.90
N ARG A 277 -25.25 -1.47 8.52
CA ARG A 277 -25.35 -0.28 9.41
C ARG A 277 -24.56 -0.39 10.71
N ALA A 278 -24.15 -1.60 11.09
CA ALA A 278 -23.44 -1.86 12.33
C ALA A 278 -21.92 -1.93 12.12
N ASP A 279 -21.45 -1.99 10.87
CA ASP A 279 -20.01 -1.95 10.58
C ASP A 279 -19.48 -0.53 10.82
N GLU A 280 -18.35 -0.44 11.51
CA GLU A 280 -17.63 0.81 11.69
C GLU A 280 -16.72 1.03 10.47
N THR A 281 -17.11 1.96 9.59
CA THR A 281 -16.42 2.19 8.33
C THR A 281 -15.90 3.61 8.21
N TYR A 282 -14.83 3.76 7.44
CA TYR A 282 -14.35 5.04 6.92
C TYR A 282 -14.61 5.13 5.42
N THR A 283 -14.96 6.32 4.92
CA THR A 283 -15.10 6.57 3.48
C THR A 283 -13.74 6.97 2.90
N MET A 284 -13.16 6.07 2.12
CA MET A 284 -11.92 6.28 1.40
C MET A 284 -12.18 7.02 0.08
N GLN A 285 -11.55 8.17 -0.06
CA GLN A 285 -11.45 8.93 -1.30
C GLN A 285 -9.97 8.95 -1.74
N LEU A 286 -9.64 8.18 -2.76
CA LEU A 286 -8.28 8.08 -3.27
C LEU A 286 -7.99 9.21 -4.26
N ASN A 287 -6.79 9.80 -4.18
CA ASN A 287 -6.41 10.84 -5.14
C ASN A 287 -6.27 10.23 -6.54
N GLY A 288 -6.87 10.89 -7.53
CA GLY A 288 -6.90 10.44 -8.93
C GLY A 288 -8.07 9.50 -9.25
N PHE A 289 -8.89 9.12 -8.28
CA PHE A 289 -10.04 8.24 -8.50
C PHE A 289 -11.35 9.04 -8.58
N PRO A 290 -12.26 8.71 -9.52
CA PRO A 290 -13.53 9.41 -9.69
C PRO A 290 -14.64 8.89 -8.75
N PHE A 291 -14.31 8.06 -7.76
CA PHE A 291 -15.25 7.47 -6.82
C PHE A 291 -14.64 7.35 -5.42
N ALA A 292 -15.52 7.17 -4.43
CA ALA A 292 -15.15 6.82 -3.07
C ALA A 292 -15.72 5.44 -2.73
N PHE A 293 -15.14 4.76 -1.75
CA PHE A 293 -15.60 3.46 -1.24
C PHE A 293 -15.39 3.38 0.27
N ARG A 294 -15.92 2.35 0.91
CA ARG A 294 -15.78 2.12 2.35
C ARG A 294 -14.70 1.10 2.66
N THR A 295 -14.00 1.34 3.76
CA THR A 295 -13.14 0.37 4.43
C THR A 295 -13.52 0.29 5.90
N PRO A 296 -13.16 -0.78 6.62
CA PRO A 296 -13.19 -0.76 8.08
C PRO A 296 -12.30 0.38 8.64
N ILE A 297 -12.62 0.87 9.84
CA ILE A 297 -11.96 2.06 10.43
C ILE A 297 -10.47 1.86 10.78
N ASP A 298 -10.05 0.61 10.91
CA ASP A 298 -8.67 0.16 11.20
C ASP A 298 -7.85 -0.07 9.92
N TRP A 299 -8.38 0.30 8.75
CA TRP A 299 -7.67 0.18 7.48
C TRP A 299 -6.98 1.48 7.08
N ASP A 300 -5.77 1.34 6.57
CA ASP A 300 -4.97 2.44 6.02
C ASP A 300 -4.70 2.21 4.53
N CYS A 301 -4.81 3.26 3.71
CA CYS A 301 -4.51 3.22 2.29
C CYS A 301 -3.29 4.07 1.95
N PHE A 302 -2.37 3.50 1.18
CA PHE A 302 -1.11 4.12 0.79
C PHE A 302 -1.04 4.23 -0.73
N GLY A 303 -0.63 5.40 -1.23
CA GLY A 303 -0.34 5.58 -2.65
C GLY A 303 0.85 4.71 -3.06
N GLY A 304 0.74 4.09 -4.22
CA GLY A 304 1.77 3.23 -4.80
C GLY A 304 1.97 3.50 -6.28
N THR A 305 2.82 2.69 -6.89
CA THR A 305 3.04 2.68 -8.34
C THR A 305 2.78 1.28 -8.87
N PHE A 306 2.11 1.18 -10.01
CA PHE A 306 1.97 -0.08 -10.73
C PHE A 306 3.11 -0.18 -11.74
N GLU A 307 4.07 -1.09 -11.54
CA GLU A 307 5.32 -1.13 -12.32
C GLU A 307 5.12 -1.15 -13.85
N PRO A 308 4.13 -1.88 -14.42
CA PRO A 308 3.87 -1.82 -15.86
C PRO A 308 3.40 -0.44 -16.34
N ARG A 309 2.77 0.35 -15.47
CA ARG A 309 2.27 1.70 -15.78
C ARG A 309 2.44 2.65 -14.57
N PRO A 310 3.66 3.16 -14.34
CA PRO A 310 4.02 3.87 -13.10
C PRO A 310 3.36 5.24 -12.94
N ASP A 311 2.84 5.80 -14.04
CA ASP A 311 2.16 7.09 -14.05
C ASP A 311 0.66 6.98 -13.70
N ASP A 312 0.10 5.76 -13.70
CA ASP A 312 -1.31 5.54 -13.41
C ASP A 312 -1.58 5.48 -11.90
N PRO A 313 -2.69 6.05 -11.41
CA PRO A 313 -3.03 6.04 -9.99
C PRO A 313 -3.20 4.63 -9.44
N ALA A 314 -2.37 4.27 -8.46
CA ALA A 314 -2.44 2.99 -7.77
C ALA A 314 -2.39 3.21 -6.25
N TRP A 315 -3.17 2.41 -5.51
CA TRP A 315 -3.23 2.47 -4.05
C TRP A 315 -3.27 1.06 -3.46
N SER A 316 -2.68 0.91 -2.27
CA SER A 316 -2.72 -0.32 -1.48
C SER A 316 -3.36 -0.02 -0.14
N CYS A 317 -4.54 -0.57 0.11
CA CYS A 317 -5.25 -0.53 1.37
C CYS A 317 -4.96 -1.80 2.16
N ARG A 318 -4.67 -1.67 3.45
CA ARG A 318 -4.30 -2.78 4.33
C ARG A 318 -5.03 -2.65 5.65
N GLY A 319 -5.50 -3.79 6.16
CA GLY A 319 -6.03 -3.88 7.52
C GLY A 319 -4.93 -3.81 8.57
N ASP A 320 -5.33 -3.96 9.83
CA ASP A 320 -4.46 -3.93 10.99
C ASP A 320 -3.13 -4.65 10.77
N ALA A 321 -2.03 -3.99 11.16
CA ALA A 321 -0.67 -4.45 10.91
C ALA A 321 -0.44 -5.90 11.40
N GLY A 322 -0.39 -6.84 10.44
CA GLY A 322 -0.17 -8.27 10.70
C GLY A 322 -1.36 -9.17 10.37
N ALA A 323 -2.54 -8.62 10.06
CA ALA A 323 -3.70 -9.42 9.65
C ALA A 323 -3.54 -10.05 8.26
N GLY A 324 -2.59 -9.58 7.44
CA GLY A 324 -2.30 -10.15 6.12
C GLY A 324 -3.33 -9.80 5.04
N GLN A 325 -4.38 -9.05 5.38
CA GLN A 325 -5.39 -8.55 4.45
C GLN A 325 -4.83 -7.38 3.63
N ARG A 326 -5.13 -7.38 2.33
CA ARG A 326 -4.70 -6.36 1.39
C ARG A 326 -5.77 -6.16 0.31
N VAL A 327 -5.99 -4.92 -0.07
CA VAL A 327 -6.78 -4.52 -1.24
C VAL A 327 -5.97 -3.51 -2.03
N ASP A 328 -5.52 -3.86 -3.22
CA ASP A 328 -4.93 -2.89 -4.14
C ASP A 328 -5.96 -2.43 -5.15
N VAL A 329 -5.95 -1.13 -5.45
CA VAL A 329 -6.86 -0.51 -6.41
C VAL A 329 -6.04 0.27 -7.42
N LEU A 330 -6.32 0.04 -8.69
CA LEU A 330 -5.67 0.66 -9.85
C LEU A 330 -6.74 1.31 -10.73
N LEU A 331 -6.43 2.48 -11.28
CA LEU A 331 -7.26 3.12 -12.30
C LEU A 331 -6.45 3.30 -13.58
N LEU A 332 -6.87 2.66 -14.67
CA LEU A 332 -6.25 2.79 -15.98
C LEU A 332 -7.22 3.48 -16.95
N GLU A 333 -6.74 4.50 -17.66
CA GLU A 333 -7.47 5.11 -18.77
C GLU A 333 -7.41 4.22 -20.02
N CYS A 334 -8.53 4.09 -20.72
CA CYS A 334 -8.59 3.46 -22.02
C CYS A 334 -8.41 4.52 -23.12
N GLU A 335 -7.25 4.52 -23.78
CA GLU A 335 -6.91 5.45 -24.85
C GLU A 335 -7.82 5.31 -26.08
N ARG A 336 -8.43 4.13 -26.27
CA ARG A 336 -9.27 3.78 -27.42
C ARG A 336 -10.73 3.50 -27.06
N GLY A 337 -11.19 3.93 -25.88
CA GLY A 337 -12.59 3.74 -25.44
C GLY A 337 -12.90 2.30 -25.02
N CYS A 338 -11.89 1.59 -24.50
CA CYS A 338 -11.95 0.21 -24.01
C CYS A 338 -12.57 -0.75 -25.02
N ASP A 339 -12.11 -0.69 -26.28
CA ASP A 339 -12.49 -1.68 -27.28
C ASP A 339 -12.03 -3.09 -26.88
N SER A 340 -12.48 -4.12 -27.60
CA SER A 340 -12.17 -5.51 -27.22
C SER A 340 -10.67 -5.85 -27.24
N GLU A 341 -9.88 -5.16 -28.06
CA GLU A 341 -8.44 -5.37 -28.16
C GLU A 341 -7.73 -4.70 -26.98
N GLU A 342 -8.05 -3.43 -26.70
CA GLU A 342 -7.51 -2.70 -25.56
C GLU A 342 -7.89 -3.36 -24.23
N ARG A 343 -9.14 -3.83 -24.09
CA ARG A 343 -9.55 -4.61 -22.91
C ARG A 343 -8.68 -5.85 -22.74
N ALA A 344 -8.39 -6.59 -23.80
CA ALA A 344 -7.55 -7.77 -23.72
C ALA A 344 -6.11 -7.42 -23.31
N GLU A 345 -5.55 -6.32 -23.83
CA GLU A 345 -4.23 -5.81 -23.44
C GLU A 345 -4.17 -5.43 -21.96
N LEU A 346 -5.17 -4.69 -21.47
CA LEU A 346 -5.23 -4.28 -20.07
C LEU A 346 -5.42 -5.48 -19.12
N LEU A 347 -6.22 -6.48 -19.52
CA LEU A 347 -6.42 -7.71 -18.76
C LEU A 347 -5.14 -8.56 -18.69
N ASP A 348 -4.37 -8.66 -19.78
CA ASP A 348 -3.10 -9.40 -19.81
C ASP A 348 -2.04 -8.75 -18.91
N VAL A 349 -2.10 -7.43 -18.74
CA VAL A 349 -1.21 -6.68 -17.86
C VAL A 349 -1.63 -6.77 -16.40
N TRP A 350 -2.94 -6.80 -16.11
CA TRP A 350 -3.47 -6.69 -14.76
C TRP A 350 -3.73 -8.03 -14.06
N LEU A 351 -4.32 -9.01 -14.76
CA LEU A 351 -4.68 -10.30 -14.16
C LEU A 351 -3.47 -11.23 -14.17
N ASP A 352 -3.20 -11.94 -13.07
CA ASP A 352 -2.08 -12.89 -13.01
C ASP A 352 -2.33 -14.13 -13.90
N GLN A 353 -3.61 -14.50 -14.09
CA GLN A 353 -4.05 -15.67 -14.86
C GLN A 353 -5.23 -15.34 -15.78
N PRO A 354 -5.04 -14.48 -16.81
CA PRO A 354 -6.12 -13.98 -17.64
C PRO A 354 -6.90 -15.09 -18.37
N GLU A 355 -6.28 -16.25 -18.63
CA GLU A 355 -6.92 -17.41 -19.23
C GLU A 355 -7.94 -18.13 -18.31
N ALA A 356 -7.82 -17.93 -16.99
CA ALA A 356 -8.75 -18.44 -16.00
C ALA A 356 -9.90 -17.45 -15.70
N ALA A 357 -9.83 -16.25 -16.27
CA ALA A 357 -10.75 -15.18 -15.96
C ALA A 357 -12.18 -15.48 -16.43
N VAL A 358 -13.14 -15.09 -15.60
CA VAL A 358 -14.58 -15.27 -15.86
C VAL A 358 -15.31 -13.95 -15.78
N SER A 359 -16.42 -13.83 -16.51
CA SER A 359 -17.36 -12.72 -16.38
C SER A 359 -18.64 -13.19 -15.70
N PRO A 360 -19.13 -12.47 -14.68
CA PRO A 360 -20.37 -12.84 -14.03
C PRO A 360 -21.58 -12.65 -14.96
N PRO A 361 -22.60 -13.53 -14.89
CA PRO A 361 -23.82 -13.35 -15.65
C PRO A 361 -24.49 -12.00 -15.34
N GLY A 362 -24.77 -11.21 -16.38
CA GLY A 362 -25.38 -9.87 -16.24
C GLY A 362 -24.38 -8.72 -16.11
N TRP A 363 -23.09 -9.02 -15.95
CA TRP A 363 -22.04 -8.03 -15.71
C TRP A 363 -20.86 -8.23 -16.68
N PRO A 364 -21.05 -8.02 -17.99
CA PRO A 364 -20.04 -8.32 -19.01
C PRO A 364 -18.80 -7.39 -18.96
N ASN A 365 -18.85 -6.34 -18.16
CA ASN A 365 -17.74 -5.40 -17.95
C ASN A 365 -16.93 -5.72 -16.70
N ILE A 366 -17.36 -6.73 -15.91
CA ILE A 366 -16.60 -7.25 -14.79
C ILE A 366 -15.96 -8.57 -15.24
N ILE A 367 -14.66 -8.68 -15.04
CA ILE A 367 -13.86 -9.87 -15.33
C ILE A 367 -12.99 -10.13 -14.12
N TYR A 368 -12.92 -11.36 -13.64
CA TYR A 368 -12.13 -11.68 -12.45
C TYR A 368 -11.55 -13.09 -12.48
N VAL A 369 -10.50 -13.30 -11.70
CA VAL A 369 -9.92 -14.59 -11.34
C VAL A 369 -10.01 -14.70 -9.83
N GLU A 370 -10.65 -15.76 -9.33
CA GLU A 370 -10.77 -16.03 -7.90
C GLU A 370 -10.00 -17.31 -7.57
N GLN A 371 -9.14 -17.27 -6.56
CA GLN A 371 -8.45 -18.46 -6.04
C GLN A 371 -8.79 -18.63 -4.56
N ASP A 372 -9.37 -19.79 -4.23
CA ASP A 372 -9.65 -20.15 -2.84
C ASP A 372 -8.37 -20.08 -1.99
N SER A 373 -7.24 -20.51 -2.55
CA SER A 373 -5.94 -20.51 -1.87
C SER A 373 -4.82 -20.32 -2.89
N ASN A 374 -4.02 -19.28 -2.68
CA ASN A 374 -2.83 -18.98 -3.47
C ASN A 374 -1.56 -19.64 -2.89
N SER A 375 -0.39 -19.27 -3.42
CA SER A 375 0.90 -19.84 -3.00
C SER A 375 1.27 -19.59 -1.52
N ARG A 376 0.57 -18.68 -0.84
CA ARG A 376 0.73 -18.30 0.57
C ARG A 376 -0.37 -18.86 1.48
N ASP A 377 -1.26 -19.73 0.98
CA ASP A 377 -2.44 -20.23 1.72
C ASP A 377 -3.44 -19.12 2.07
N ASN A 378 -3.48 -18.06 1.23
CA ASN A 378 -4.42 -16.96 1.32
C ASN A 378 -5.47 -17.04 0.21
N TYR A 379 -6.67 -16.57 0.48
CA TYR A 379 -7.67 -16.28 -0.52
C TYR A 379 -7.26 -15.05 -1.35
N ASP A 380 -7.41 -15.10 -2.67
CA ASP A 380 -7.24 -13.91 -3.52
C ASP A 380 -8.26 -13.79 -4.67
N ILE A 381 -8.47 -12.55 -5.10
CA ILE A 381 -9.20 -12.21 -6.32
C ILE A 381 -8.42 -11.12 -7.07
N ASP A 382 -8.18 -11.34 -8.36
CA ASP A 382 -7.86 -10.30 -9.34
C ASP A 382 -9.15 -9.91 -10.07
N LEU A 383 -9.53 -8.64 -10.07
CA LEU A 383 -10.74 -8.15 -10.72
C LEU A 383 -10.43 -6.94 -11.61
N SER A 384 -11.04 -6.90 -12.79
CA SER A 384 -11.11 -5.73 -13.66
C SER A 384 -12.57 -5.34 -13.89
N HIS A 385 -12.88 -4.07 -13.69
CA HIS A 385 -14.18 -3.48 -13.97
C HIS A 385 -14.03 -2.32 -14.96
N PHE A 386 -14.57 -2.48 -16.16
CA PHE A 386 -14.57 -1.43 -17.17
C PHE A 386 -15.79 -0.53 -16.99
N ILE A 387 -15.57 0.78 -16.85
CA ILE A 387 -16.60 1.75 -16.49
C ILE A 387 -16.61 2.92 -17.47
N ALA A 388 -17.79 3.49 -17.67
CA ALA A 388 -17.97 4.74 -18.40
C ALA A 388 -17.63 5.94 -17.50
N ASP A 389 -17.33 7.10 -18.09
CA ASP A 389 -17.19 8.33 -17.31
C ASP A 389 -18.53 8.69 -16.65
N PRO A 390 -18.59 8.72 -15.29
CA PRO A 390 -19.81 9.06 -14.58
C PRO A 390 -20.26 10.51 -14.85
N ALA A 391 -19.35 11.42 -15.21
CA ALA A 391 -19.66 12.82 -15.49
C ALA A 391 -20.22 13.04 -16.90
N GLY A 392 -19.75 12.28 -17.89
CA GLY A 392 -20.14 12.41 -19.29
C GLY A 392 -21.55 11.91 -19.62
N GLY A 393 -22.18 11.12 -18.74
CA GLY A 393 -23.46 10.46 -19.02
C GLY A 393 -23.40 9.52 -20.24
N GLY A 394 -22.18 9.16 -20.66
CA GLY A 394 -21.90 8.30 -21.79
C GLY A 394 -22.11 6.83 -21.44
N SER A 395 -22.45 6.03 -22.45
CA SER A 395 -22.42 4.57 -22.36
C SER A 395 -21.09 3.99 -22.84
N GLU A 396 -20.15 4.85 -23.21
CA GLU A 396 -18.84 4.48 -23.72
C GLU A 396 -17.90 4.26 -22.54
N LEU A 397 -17.17 3.15 -22.56
CA LEU A 397 -16.25 2.77 -21.50
C LEU A 397 -14.98 3.61 -21.65
N GLU A 398 -14.52 4.21 -20.55
CA GLU A 398 -13.36 5.12 -20.56
C GLU A 398 -12.26 4.65 -19.61
N TRP A 399 -12.62 3.89 -18.58
CA TRP A 399 -11.68 3.49 -17.53
C TRP A 399 -11.76 1.99 -17.24
N MET A 400 -10.63 1.43 -16.83
CA MET A 400 -10.56 0.14 -16.15
C MET A 400 -10.20 0.37 -14.68
N VAL A 401 -11.04 -0.11 -13.78
CA VAL A 401 -10.73 -0.23 -12.36
C VAL A 401 -10.19 -1.64 -12.11
N GLY A 402 -8.90 -1.75 -11.80
CA GLY A 402 -8.28 -2.98 -11.34
C GLY A 402 -8.39 -3.08 -9.81
N VAL A 403 -8.83 -4.22 -9.29
CA VAL A 403 -8.86 -4.49 -7.85
C VAL A 403 -8.23 -5.85 -7.57
N TYR A 404 -7.21 -5.87 -6.72
CA TYR A 404 -6.60 -7.09 -6.22
C TYR A 404 -6.93 -7.21 -4.74
N VAL A 405 -7.40 -8.36 -4.31
CA VAL A 405 -7.59 -8.63 -2.87
C VAL A 405 -6.81 -9.86 -2.47
N GLU A 406 -6.18 -9.83 -1.30
CA GLU A 406 -5.54 -10.99 -0.67
C GLU A 406 -5.95 -11.00 0.81
N SER A 407 -6.31 -12.16 1.35
CA SER A 407 -6.68 -12.29 2.75
C SER A 407 -6.44 -13.70 3.29
N PRO A 408 -6.02 -13.86 4.55
CA PRO A 408 -6.18 -15.12 5.25
C PRO A 408 -7.66 -15.55 5.30
N HIS A 409 -7.89 -16.86 5.30
CA HIS A 409 -9.22 -17.45 5.21
C HIS A 409 -10.21 -17.04 6.33
N ASP A 410 -9.71 -16.74 7.53
CA ASP A 410 -10.54 -16.35 8.67
C ASP A 410 -11.00 -14.88 8.62
N THR A 411 -10.48 -14.11 7.67
CA THR A 411 -10.71 -12.67 7.55
C THR A 411 -11.15 -12.23 6.15
N VAL A 412 -11.52 -13.19 5.29
CA VAL A 412 -12.01 -12.98 3.91
C VAL A 412 -13.22 -12.06 3.85
N ASP A 413 -14.10 -12.12 4.85
CA ASP A 413 -15.33 -11.32 4.86
C ASP A 413 -15.04 -9.81 4.75
N ASP A 414 -13.93 -9.31 5.30
CA ASP A 414 -13.59 -7.89 5.26
C ASP A 414 -13.15 -7.44 3.86
N VAL A 415 -12.28 -8.21 3.18
CA VAL A 415 -11.85 -7.88 1.82
C VAL A 415 -12.99 -7.99 0.81
N ILE A 416 -13.90 -8.95 0.99
CA ILE A 416 -15.08 -9.08 0.13
C ILE A 416 -16.04 -7.91 0.31
N LYS A 417 -16.26 -7.42 1.55
CA LYS A 417 -17.06 -6.22 1.78
C LYS A 417 -16.49 -5.00 1.05
N ILE A 418 -15.17 -4.80 1.10
CA ILE A 418 -14.49 -3.70 0.39
C ILE A 418 -14.64 -3.87 -1.12
N LEU A 419 -14.38 -5.07 -1.65
CA LEU A 419 -14.47 -5.37 -3.07
C LEU A 419 -15.90 -5.13 -3.62
N ASN A 420 -16.92 -5.65 -2.94
CA ASN A 420 -18.32 -5.44 -3.30
C ASN A 420 -18.68 -3.94 -3.27
N ASP A 421 -18.17 -3.18 -2.30
CA ASP A 421 -18.40 -1.73 -2.23
C ASP A 421 -17.74 -0.99 -3.39
N ILE A 422 -16.48 -1.30 -3.73
CA ILE A 422 -15.78 -0.71 -4.89
C ILE A 422 -16.56 -0.98 -6.17
N ILE A 423 -16.98 -2.24 -6.40
CA ILE A 423 -17.74 -2.61 -7.61
C ILE A 423 -19.07 -1.83 -7.65
N SER A 424 -19.78 -1.74 -6.53
CA SER A 424 -21.04 -0.99 -6.45
C SER A 424 -20.83 0.50 -6.73
N GLN A 425 -19.79 1.10 -6.16
CA GLN A 425 -19.44 2.51 -6.32
C GLN A 425 -18.88 2.84 -7.71
N THR A 426 -18.57 1.84 -8.53
CA THR A 426 -18.07 1.99 -9.90
C THR A 426 -19.05 1.49 -10.97
N ALA A 427 -20.14 0.83 -10.58
CA ALA A 427 -21.17 0.32 -11.49
C ALA A 427 -22.05 1.40 -12.15
#